data_AF-A0AAW4YBE4-F1
#
_entry.id   AF-A0AAW4YBE4-F1
#
_cell.length_a   1.000
_cell.length_b   1.000
_cell.length_c   1.000
_cell.angle_alpha   90.00
_cell.angle_beta   90.00
_cell.angle_gamma   90.00
#
_symmetry.space_group_name_H-M   'P 1'
#
loop_
_entity.id
_entity.type
_entity.pdbx_description
1 polymer ?
#
loop_
_entity_poly.entity_id
_entity_poly.type
_entity_poly.pdbx_seq_one_letter_code
_entity_poly.pdbx_strand_id
1 'polypeptide(L)'
;PEAIVKDDYVLSSAQKRMYLLWKSNHKDTVYNVLFLWRLSSELNVAQLRQAVQHLIARHEILRTQYIVVDDEVRQRIVADVVADFEEVNTH
;
A
#
# COMPACT_ATOMS: atom_id res chain seq x y z
N PRO A 1 13.35 -1.16 -21.98
CA PRO A 1 13.79 0.16 -21.50
C PRO A 1 13.63 0.23 -19.98
N GLU A 2 14.75 0.28 -19.25
CA GLU A 2 14.69 0.54 -17.80
C GLU A 2 14.09 1.93 -17.58
N ALA A 3 13.06 2.00 -16.74
CA ALA A 3 12.42 3.26 -16.41
C ALA A 3 13.43 4.14 -15.65
N ILE A 4 13.56 5.41 -16.07
CA ILE A 4 14.38 6.39 -15.36
C ILE A 4 13.80 6.55 -13.96
N VAL A 5 14.62 6.30 -12.94
CA VAL A 5 14.25 6.57 -11.54
C VAL A 5 14.06 8.08 -11.38
N LYS A 6 12.85 8.50 -11.03
CA LYS A 6 12.46 9.88 -10.76
C LYS A 6 11.91 10.01 -9.34
N ASP A 7 11.93 11.24 -8.83
CA ASP A 7 11.41 11.58 -7.50
C ASP A 7 9.88 11.37 -7.40
N ASP A 8 9.18 11.38 -8.52
CA ASP A 8 7.76 11.07 -8.66
C ASP A 8 7.37 10.77 -10.13
N TYR A 9 6.15 10.26 -10.30
CA TYR A 9 5.59 9.86 -11.58
C TYR A 9 4.13 10.31 -11.70
N VAL A 10 3.63 10.41 -12.93
CA VAL A 10 2.22 10.66 -13.19
C VAL A 10 1.38 9.43 -12.81
N LEU A 11 0.18 9.65 -12.27
CA LEU A 11 -0.79 8.58 -12.03
C LEU A 11 -1.38 8.08 -13.37
N SER A 12 -1.64 6.78 -13.45
CA SER A 12 -2.53 6.22 -14.47
C SER A 12 -3.96 6.77 -14.34
N SER A 13 -4.76 6.66 -15.41
CA SER A 13 -6.16 7.10 -15.40
C SER A 13 -7.00 6.43 -14.31
N ALA A 14 -6.73 5.15 -14.02
CA ALA A 14 -7.41 4.41 -12.94
C ALA A 14 -7.01 4.94 -11.56
N GLN A 15 -5.72 5.17 -11.31
CA GLN A 15 -5.24 5.75 -10.06
C GLN A 15 -5.80 7.17 -9.84
N LYS A 16 -5.84 8.02 -10.88
CA LYS A 16 -6.44 9.37 -10.79
C LYS A 16 -7.92 9.32 -10.40
N ARG A 17 -8.69 8.41 -11.00
CA ARG A 17 -10.10 8.20 -10.64
C ARG A 17 -10.24 7.81 -9.18
N MET A 18 -9.44 6.84 -8.71
CA MET A 18 -9.48 6.39 -7.33
C MET A 18 -9.13 7.51 -6.34
N TYR A 19 -8.11 8.31 -6.66
CA TYR A 19 -7.72 9.47 -5.85
C TYR A 19 -8.86 10.51 -5.73
N LEU A 20 -9.57 10.80 -6.82
CA LEU A 20 -10.70 11.74 -6.80
C LEU A 20 -11.86 11.21 -5.93
N LEU A 21 -12.14 9.91 -6.01
CA LEU A 21 -13.17 9.26 -5.18
C LEU A 21 -12.79 9.36 -3.69
N TRP A 22 -11.56 9.01 -3.34
CA TRP A 22 -11.05 9.16 -1.97
C TRP A 22 -11.09 10.62 -1.49
N LYS A 23 -10.68 11.59 -2.33
CA LYS A 23 -10.68 13.02 -1.98
C LYS A 23 -12.09 13.56 -1.72
N SER A 24 -13.12 13.00 -2.36
CA SER A 24 -14.52 13.42 -2.11
C SER A 24 -15.03 13.01 -0.72
N ASN A 25 -14.55 11.90 -0.17
CA ASN A 25 -14.88 11.45 1.18
C ASN A 25 -13.76 10.58 1.77
N HIS A 26 -12.89 11.20 2.57
CA HIS A 26 -11.72 10.57 3.17
C HIS A 26 -12.05 9.48 4.20
N LYS A 27 -13.30 9.37 4.65
CA LYS A 27 -13.76 8.37 5.62
C LYS A 27 -14.41 7.15 4.97
N ASP A 28 -14.58 7.17 3.65
CA ASP A 28 -15.21 6.07 2.95
C ASP A 28 -14.26 4.86 2.86
N THR A 29 -14.81 3.66 3.03
CA THR A 29 -14.10 2.38 2.98
C THR A 29 -14.57 1.50 1.82
N VAL A 30 -15.46 2.01 0.94
CA VAL A 30 -16.01 1.25 -0.21
C VAL A 30 -14.94 0.64 -1.11
N TYR A 31 -13.75 1.26 -1.19
CA TYR A 31 -12.63 0.78 -2.01
C TYR A 31 -11.55 0.04 -1.23
N ASN A 32 -11.77 -0.24 0.05
CA ASN A 32 -10.88 -1.09 0.83
C ASN A 32 -11.07 -2.55 0.41
N VAL A 33 -9.98 -3.25 0.13
CA VAL A 33 -10.00 -4.70 -0.14
C VAL A 33 -9.62 -5.42 1.15
N LEU A 34 -10.58 -6.17 1.71
CA LEU A 34 -10.42 -6.90 2.96
C LEU A 34 -10.29 -8.40 2.67
N PHE A 35 -9.33 -9.03 3.34
CA PHE A 35 -9.14 -10.48 3.30
C PHE A 35 -9.20 -11.05 4.72
N LEU A 36 -9.85 -12.19 4.87
CA LEU A 36 -9.88 -12.96 6.12
C LEU A 36 -9.49 -14.39 5.82
N TRP A 37 -8.52 -14.92 6.58
CA TRP A 37 -8.02 -16.29 6.41
C TRP A 37 -8.09 -17.05 7.72
N ARG A 38 -8.43 -18.34 7.63
CA ARG A 38 -8.26 -19.30 8.72
C ARG A 38 -7.04 -20.16 8.41
N LEU A 39 -6.00 -19.99 9.20
CA LEU A 39 -4.72 -20.69 9.04
C LEU A 39 -4.60 -21.83 10.07
N SER A 40 -3.59 -22.70 9.93
CA SER A 40 -3.35 -23.78 10.88
C SER A 40 -2.87 -23.24 12.24
N SER A 41 -3.04 -24.05 13.30
CA SER A 41 -2.61 -23.71 14.65
C SER A 41 -1.10 -23.60 14.82
N GLU A 42 -0.31 -24.10 13.86
CA GLU A 42 1.15 -24.07 13.88
C GLU A 42 1.73 -22.82 13.19
N LEU A 43 0.89 -21.80 12.93
CA LEU A 43 1.31 -20.58 12.28
C LEU A 43 2.42 -19.87 13.08
N ASN A 44 3.59 -19.75 12.47
CA ASN A 44 4.64 -18.89 12.99
C ASN A 44 4.35 -17.43 12.60
N VAL A 45 3.78 -16.67 13.54
CA VAL A 45 3.39 -15.27 13.33
C VAL A 45 4.59 -14.38 12.97
N ALA A 46 5.77 -14.66 13.53
CA ALA A 46 6.99 -13.90 13.20
C ALA A 46 7.40 -14.10 11.73
N GLN A 47 7.31 -15.33 11.21
CA GLN A 47 7.57 -15.61 9.79
C GLN A 47 6.52 -14.94 8.88
N LEU A 48 5.23 -14.94 9.29
CA LEU A 48 4.19 -14.25 8.53
C LEU A 48 4.46 -12.74 8.45
N ARG A 49 4.83 -12.10 9.56
CA ARG A 49 5.21 -10.68 9.60
C ARG A 49 6.38 -10.38 8.65
N GLN A 50 7.42 -11.23 8.66
CA GLN A 50 8.55 -11.09 7.74
C GLN A 50 8.14 -11.27 6.28
N ALA A 51 7.27 -12.24 5.98
CA ALA A 51 6.77 -12.45 4.63
C ALA A 51 6.00 -11.22 4.12
N VAL A 52 5.14 -10.61 4.95
CA VAL A 52 4.45 -9.36 4.61
C VAL A 52 5.45 -8.21 4.37
N GLN A 53 6.46 -8.06 5.24
CA GLN A 53 7.50 -7.05 5.05
C GLN A 53 8.28 -7.26 3.73
N HIS A 54 8.59 -8.50 3.37
CA HIS A 54 9.23 -8.81 2.10
C HIS A 54 8.36 -8.49 0.89
N LEU A 55 7.04 -8.70 0.98
CA LEU A 55 6.11 -8.28 -0.08
C LEU A 55 6.14 -6.76 -0.25
N ILE A 56 6.08 -5.99 0.84
CA ILE A 56 6.15 -4.53 0.80
C ILE A 56 7.48 -4.06 0.18
N ALA A 57 8.61 -4.61 0.62
CA ALA A 57 9.92 -4.25 0.06
C ALA A 57 10.00 -4.56 -1.45
N ARG A 58 9.52 -5.74 -1.86
CA ARG A 58 9.57 -6.21 -3.26
C ARG A 58 8.69 -5.40 -4.21
N HIS A 59 7.50 -4.98 -3.78
CA HIS A 59 6.50 -4.40 -4.66
C HIS A 59 6.38 -2.89 -4.48
N GLU A 60 6.81 -2.11 -5.47
CA GLU A 60 6.77 -0.64 -5.44
C GLU A 60 5.39 -0.08 -5.12
N ILE A 61 4.32 -0.71 -5.64
CA ILE A 61 2.94 -0.26 -5.40
C ILE A 61 2.53 -0.27 -3.93
N LEU A 62 3.12 -1.18 -3.11
CA LEU A 62 2.90 -1.23 -1.66
C LEU A 62 3.70 -0.16 -0.91
N ARG A 63 4.62 0.53 -1.59
CA ARG A 63 5.42 1.65 -1.10
C ARG A 63 5.12 2.94 -1.86
N THR A 64 4.00 3.01 -2.58
CA THR A 64 3.59 4.19 -3.34
C THR A 64 2.73 5.11 -2.48
N GLN A 65 3.11 6.38 -2.39
CA GLN A 65 2.32 7.46 -1.80
C GLN A 65 1.78 8.39 -2.89
N TYR A 66 0.56 8.90 -2.73
CA TYR A 66 0.03 9.97 -3.56
C TYR A 66 0.33 11.33 -2.91
N ILE A 67 1.02 12.18 -3.66
CA ILE A 67 1.44 13.53 -3.25
C ILE A 67 0.87 14.56 -4.21
N VAL A 68 0.80 15.82 -3.79
CA VAL A 68 0.48 16.95 -4.67
C VAL A 68 1.76 17.75 -4.91
N VAL A 69 2.11 17.97 -6.18
CA VAL A 69 3.24 18.78 -6.63
C VAL A 69 2.72 19.71 -7.72
N ASP A 70 2.90 21.02 -7.55
CA ASP A 70 2.42 22.05 -8.50
C ASP A 70 0.95 21.86 -8.90
N ASP A 71 0.08 21.65 -7.90
CA ASP A 71 -1.37 21.37 -8.05
C ASP A 71 -1.73 20.08 -8.81
N GLU A 72 -0.75 19.25 -9.20
CA GLU A 72 -0.96 17.94 -9.79
C GLU A 72 -0.77 16.82 -8.78
N VAL A 73 -1.70 15.85 -8.77
CA VAL A 73 -1.50 14.60 -8.02
C VAL A 73 -0.50 13.70 -8.73
N ARG A 74 0.52 13.25 -8.00
CA ARG A 74 1.63 12.43 -8.48
C ARG A 74 1.87 11.26 -7.54
N GLN A 75 2.51 10.21 -8.04
CA GLN A 75 2.85 9.03 -7.27
C GLN A 75 4.35 9.02 -6.97
N ARG A 76 4.71 8.86 -5.72
CA ARG A 76 6.08 8.75 -5.25
C ARG A 76 6.29 7.39 -4.61
N ILE A 77 7.34 6.70 -5.03
CA ILE A 77 7.77 5.43 -4.44
C ILE A 77 8.73 5.76 -3.31
N VAL A 78 8.40 5.39 -2.08
CA VAL A 78 9.31 5.56 -0.94
C VAL A 78 10.21 4.34 -0.78
N ALA A 79 11.45 4.55 -0.34
CA ALA A 79 12.46 3.49 -0.28
C ALA A 79 12.07 2.34 0.67
N ASP A 80 11.51 2.69 1.84
CA ASP A 80 11.14 1.72 2.85
C ASP A 80 9.81 2.09 3.52
N VAL A 81 9.02 1.06 3.82
CA VAL A 81 7.74 1.13 4.54
C VAL A 81 7.69 -0.07 5.46
N VAL A 82 7.46 0.18 6.75
CA VAL A 82 7.26 -0.88 7.73
C VAL A 82 5.81 -1.36 7.65
N ALA A 83 5.61 -2.68 7.58
CA ALA A 83 4.29 -3.28 7.64
C ALA A 83 3.58 -2.89 8.94
N ASP A 84 2.41 -2.27 8.84
CA ASP A 84 1.50 -2.10 9.97
C ASP A 84 0.85 -3.45 10.27
N PHE A 85 1.42 -4.16 11.25
CA PHE A 85 1.03 -5.53 11.59
C PHE A 85 0.79 -5.61 13.09
N GLU A 86 -0.45 -5.88 13.45
CA GLU A 86 -0.90 -6.08 14.82
C GLU A 86 -1.20 -7.56 15.07
N GLU A 87 -0.72 -8.09 16.20
CA GLU A 87 -1.10 -9.40 16.69
C GLU A 87 -2.08 -9.20 17.86
N VAL A 88 -3.32 -9.64 17.69
CA VAL A 88 -4.36 -9.53 18.71
C VAL A 88 -4.70 -10.93 19.20
N ASN A 89 -4.32 -11.23 20.45
CA ASN A 89 -4.63 -12.49 21.11
C ASN A 89 -5.98 -12.36 21.83
N THR A 90 -7.02 -12.96 21.25
CA THR A 90 -8.34 -13.04 21.87
C THR A 90 -8.37 -14.22 22.84
N HIS A 91 -7.85 -14.03 24.06
CA HIS A 91 -8.01 -14.97 25.18
C HIS A 91 -9.47 -15.07 25.62
#